data_AF-R1DJ63-F1
#
_entry.id   AF-R1DJ63-F1
#
_cell.length_a   1.000
_cell.length_b   1.000
_cell.length_c   1.000
_cell.angle_alpha   90.00
_cell.angle_beta   90.00
_cell.angle_gamma   90.00
#
_symmetry.space_group_name_H-M   'P 1'
#
loop_
_entity.id
_entity.type
_entity.pdbx_description
1 polymer ?
#
loop_
_entity_poly.entity_id
_entity_poly.type
_entity_poly.pdbx_seq_one_letter_code
_entity_poly.pdbx_strand_id
1 'polypeptide(L)'
;MLNTALASVGHSSAPLLLTLYDQALTSHPLETRVATAASLAFAGDAVAQWSQSRSYDARRGVSFVACETCFRGILQPPILLWVVATFAGRLATAKRVAVNQFVVSPLVYFPLFWLCTGVIQGLSLGETVSRARAGFRKLYSRSLLYWLPVQCVQFSLVPQRYKVVFLSVAGLLWTTLLSVVAGSVQRWRQQRHPAGD
;
A
#
# COMPACT_ATOMS: atom_id res chain seq x y z
N MET A 1 49.65 -11.19 11.91
CA MET A 1 49.52 -9.77 11.49
C MET A 1 48.50 -9.64 10.36
N LEU A 2 47.24 -9.99 10.60
CA LEU A 2 46.20 -10.04 9.55
C LEU A 2 44.83 -9.61 10.11
N ASN A 3 44.82 -8.65 11.04
CA ASN A 3 43.61 -8.14 11.69
C ASN A 3 43.43 -6.62 11.55
N THR A 4 44.16 -5.98 10.63
CA THR A 4 44.23 -4.51 10.52
C THR A 4 43.83 -4.00 9.14
N ALA A 5 42.85 -4.65 8.49
CA ALA A 5 42.35 -4.23 7.17
C ALA A 5 40.82 -4.07 7.08
N LEU A 6 40.09 -4.13 8.20
CA LEU A 6 38.63 -3.93 8.22
C LEU A 6 38.19 -2.63 8.90
N ALA A 7 39.12 -1.74 9.25
CA ALA A 7 38.84 -0.53 10.02
C ALA A 7 38.64 0.76 9.18
N SER A 8 38.09 0.68 7.97
CA SER A 8 37.80 1.90 7.19
C SER A 8 36.50 1.90 6.38
N VAL A 9 35.55 1.02 6.67
CA VAL A 9 34.19 1.18 6.12
C VAL A 9 33.46 2.18 7.01
N GLY A 10 33.34 3.42 6.53
CA GLY A 10 32.72 4.53 7.24
C GLY A 10 31.35 4.16 7.82
N HIS A 11 31.24 4.26 9.15
CA HIS A 11 29.97 4.19 9.86
C HIS A 11 29.13 5.41 9.49
N SER A 12 28.36 5.31 8.40
CA SER A 12 27.21 6.19 8.23
C SER A 12 26.17 5.78 9.28
N SER A 13 26.22 6.42 10.45
CA SER A 13 25.26 6.23 11.54
C SER A 13 23.87 6.47 10.99
N ALA A 14 23.06 5.43 10.83
CA ALA A 14 21.64 5.65 10.55
C ALA A 14 21.06 6.46 11.71
N PRO A 15 20.03 7.27 11.46
CA PRO A 15 19.19 7.75 12.53
C PRO A 15 18.74 6.59 13.41
N LEU A 16 18.77 6.75 14.74
CA LEU A 16 18.43 5.70 15.71
C LEU A 16 17.11 5.00 15.37
N LEU A 17 16.10 5.77 14.97
CA LEU A 17 14.78 5.24 14.58
C LEU A 17 14.84 4.25 13.42
N LEU A 18 15.69 4.50 12.42
CA LEU A 18 15.84 3.60 11.28
C LEU A 18 16.50 2.29 11.72
N THR A 19 17.52 2.37 12.56
CA THR A 19 18.20 1.18 13.11
C THR A 19 17.24 0.34 13.97
N LEU A 20 16.42 0.97 14.82
CA LEU A 20 15.43 0.26 15.63
C LEU A 20 14.35 -0.39 14.77
N TYR A 21 13.88 0.31 13.73
CA TYR A 21 12.92 -0.25 12.79
C TYR A 21 13.50 -1.44 12.00
N ASP A 22 14.74 -1.33 11.51
CA ASP A 22 15.43 -2.42 10.82
C ASP A 22 15.64 -3.63 11.75
N GLN A 23 15.97 -3.39 13.01
CA GLN A 23 16.08 -4.44 14.02
C GLN A 23 14.72 -5.13 14.27
N ALA A 24 13.64 -4.37 14.43
CA ALA A 24 12.29 -4.93 14.60
C ALA A 24 11.86 -5.72 13.36
N LEU A 25 12.18 -5.24 12.16
CA LEU A 25 11.86 -5.92 10.91
C LEU A 25 12.62 -7.23 10.73
N THR A 26 13.80 -7.38 11.33
CA THR A 26 14.57 -8.63 11.30
C THR A 26 14.18 -9.60 12.40
N SER A 27 13.90 -9.12 13.63
CA SER A 27 13.53 -9.97 14.77
C SER A 27 12.06 -10.40 14.76
N HIS A 28 11.15 -9.52 14.34
CA HIS A 28 9.71 -9.72 14.30
C HIS A 28 9.14 -9.26 12.95
N PRO A 29 9.50 -9.95 11.85
CA PRO A 29 9.24 -9.46 10.51
C PRO A 29 7.74 -9.33 10.21
N LEU A 30 6.90 -10.28 10.64
CA LEU A 30 5.47 -10.27 10.32
C LEU A 30 4.75 -9.16 11.09
N GLU A 31 5.00 -9.08 12.40
CA GLU A 31 4.42 -8.13 13.32
C GLU A 31 4.78 -6.70 12.91
N THR A 32 6.05 -6.45 12.60
CA THR A 32 6.52 -5.15 12.15
C THR A 32 5.86 -4.72 10.84
N ARG A 33 5.73 -5.64 9.87
CA ARG A 33 5.04 -5.35 8.60
C ARG A 33 3.56 -5.07 8.80
N VAL A 34 2.87 -5.87 9.63
CA VAL A 34 1.45 -5.70 9.97
C VAL A 34 1.22 -4.38 10.69
N ALA A 35 2.01 -4.07 11.72
CA ALA A 35 1.91 -2.82 12.47
C ALA A 35 2.17 -1.60 11.57
N THR A 36 3.17 -1.68 10.69
CA THR A 36 3.46 -0.62 9.71
C THR A 36 2.29 -0.43 8.74
N ALA A 37 1.79 -1.52 8.15
CA ALA A 37 0.67 -1.45 7.20
C ALA A 37 -0.60 -0.87 7.86
N ALA A 38 -0.94 -1.34 9.06
CA ALA A 38 -2.08 -0.84 9.82
C ALA A 38 -1.96 0.65 10.15
N SER A 39 -0.77 1.09 10.60
CA SER A 39 -0.51 2.48 10.95
C SER A 39 -0.63 3.41 9.74
N LEU A 40 -0.03 3.03 8.60
CA LEU A 40 -0.11 3.81 7.37
C LEU A 40 -1.54 3.83 6.81
N ALA A 41 -2.26 2.71 6.90
CA ALA A 41 -3.63 2.62 6.45
C ALA A 41 -4.57 3.52 7.27
N PHE A 42 -4.45 3.45 8.60
CA PHE A 42 -5.20 4.30 9.52
C PHE A 42 -4.91 5.78 9.28
N ALA A 43 -3.63 6.17 9.26
CA ALA A 43 -3.23 7.56 9.07
C ALA A 43 -3.68 8.10 7.71
N GLY A 44 -3.51 7.32 6.63
CA GLY A 44 -3.90 7.74 5.29
C GLY A 44 -5.41 7.91 5.14
N ASP A 45 -6.20 6.97 5.68
CA ASP A 45 -7.66 7.11 5.67
C ASP A 45 -8.12 8.26 6.58
N ALA A 46 -7.53 8.46 7.75
CA ALA A 46 -7.84 9.58 8.64
C ALA A 46 -7.60 10.95 7.96
N VAL A 47 -6.47 11.11 7.27
CA VAL A 47 -6.19 12.33 6.48
C VAL A 47 -7.22 12.52 5.37
N ALA A 48 -7.55 11.45 4.64
CA ALA A 48 -8.57 11.50 3.59
C ALA A 48 -9.95 11.90 4.14
N GLN A 49 -10.36 11.32 5.27
CA GLN A 49 -11.64 11.61 5.90
C GLN A 49 -11.70 13.04 6.44
N TRP A 50 -10.61 13.54 7.03
CA TRP A 50 -10.53 14.91 7.51
C TRP A 50 -10.73 15.93 6.39
N SER A 51 -10.21 15.66 5.19
CA SER A 51 -10.42 16.52 4.02
C SER A 51 -11.85 16.48 3.45
N GLN A 52 -12.65 15.48 3.82
CA GLN A 52 -13.92 15.16 3.17
C GLN A 52 -15.15 15.31 4.08
N SER A 53 -15.01 15.16 5.39
CA SER A 53 -16.13 15.02 6.34
C SER A 53 -15.79 15.71 7.65
N ARG A 54 -16.82 16.20 8.35
CA ARG A 54 -16.67 16.72 9.72
C ARG A 54 -16.60 15.63 10.78
N SER A 55 -17.12 14.43 10.48
CA SER A 55 -17.12 13.28 11.37
C SER A 55 -16.34 12.12 10.75
N TYR A 56 -15.55 11.43 11.59
CA TYR A 56 -14.80 10.25 11.18
C TYR A 56 -15.70 9.00 11.13
N ASP A 57 -15.72 8.32 9.99
CA ASP A 57 -16.36 7.03 9.79
C ASP A 57 -15.39 5.91 10.22
N ALA A 58 -15.59 5.40 11.44
CA ALA A 58 -14.77 4.34 12.00
C ALA A 58 -14.88 3.02 11.22
N ARG A 59 -16.06 2.69 10.69
CA ARG A 59 -16.27 1.45 9.92
C ARG A 59 -15.48 1.48 8.61
N ARG A 60 -15.45 2.64 7.94
CA ARG A 60 -14.55 2.87 6.80
C ARG A 60 -13.09 2.73 7.22
N GLY A 61 -12.66 3.40 8.29
CA GLY A 61 -11.28 3.33 8.78
C GLY A 61 -10.82 1.90 9.07
N VAL A 62 -11.63 1.13 9.79
CA VAL A 62 -11.38 -0.30 10.06
C VAL A 62 -11.27 -1.09 8.76
N SER A 63 -12.11 -0.80 7.76
CA SER A 63 -12.02 -1.48 6.47
C SER A 63 -10.69 -1.22 5.77
N PHE A 64 -10.19 0.02 5.74
CA PHE A 64 -8.89 0.34 5.14
C PHE A 64 -7.74 -0.34 5.87
N VAL A 65 -7.74 -0.28 7.22
CA VAL A 65 -6.73 -0.95 8.05
C VAL A 65 -6.70 -2.44 7.79
N ALA A 66 -7.86 -3.10 7.80
CA ALA A 66 -7.96 -4.54 7.58
C ALA A 66 -7.45 -4.94 6.18
N CYS A 67 -7.91 -4.25 5.13
CA CYS A 67 -7.56 -4.62 3.75
C CYS A 67 -6.10 -4.34 3.43
N GLU A 68 -5.56 -3.18 3.85
CA GLU A 68 -4.16 -2.83 3.62
C GLU A 68 -3.22 -3.72 4.45
N THR A 69 -3.59 -4.09 5.67
CA THR A 69 -2.83 -5.04 6.48
C THR A 69 -2.80 -6.42 5.85
N CYS A 70 -3.95 -6.91 5.39
CA CYS A 70 -4.05 -8.20 4.70
C CYS A 70 -3.15 -8.22 3.46
N PHE A 71 -3.22 -7.18 2.62
CA PHE A 71 -2.40 -7.13 1.42
C PHE A 71 -0.93 -6.83 1.72
N ARG A 72 -0.60 -5.67 2.26
CA ARG A 72 0.79 -5.18 2.41
C ARG A 72 1.54 -5.86 3.54
N GLY A 73 0.85 -6.21 4.62
CA GLY A 73 1.45 -6.88 5.78
C GLY A 73 1.72 -8.37 5.50
N ILE A 74 0.76 -9.05 4.86
CA ILE A 74 0.75 -10.52 4.79
C ILE A 74 0.98 -11.05 3.36
N LEU A 75 0.17 -10.65 2.38
CA LEU A 75 0.19 -11.26 1.04
C LEU A 75 1.31 -10.73 0.13
N GLN A 76 1.58 -9.43 0.18
CA GLN A 76 2.54 -8.78 -0.71
C GLN A 76 3.97 -9.30 -0.54
N PRO A 77 4.50 -9.53 0.68
CA PRO A 77 5.87 -10.00 0.84
C PRO A 77 6.19 -11.34 0.13
N PRO A 78 5.41 -12.43 0.28
CA PRO A 78 5.67 -13.66 -0.48
C PRO A 78 5.47 -13.47 -2.00
N ILE A 79 4.53 -12.63 -2.44
CA ILE A 79 4.36 -12.29 -3.86
C ILE A 79 5.63 -11.59 -4.39
N LEU A 80 6.18 -10.64 -3.64
CA LEU A 80 7.41 -9.93 -4.02
C LEU A 80 8.61 -10.87 -4.08
N LEU A 81 8.74 -11.80 -3.13
CA LEU A 81 9.82 -12.81 -3.16
C LEU A 81 9.71 -13.67 -4.41
N TRP A 82 8.50 -14.15 -4.74
CA TRP A 82 8.25 -14.90 -5.97
C TRP A 82 8.62 -14.08 -7.23
N VAL A 83 8.15 -12.83 -7.33
CA VAL A 83 8.46 -11.92 -8.44
C VAL A 83 9.98 -11.69 -8.57
N VAL A 84 10.69 -11.51 -7.46
CA VAL A 84 12.15 -11.32 -7.47
C VAL A 84 12.87 -12.58 -7.95
N ALA A 85 12.43 -13.76 -7.51
CA ALA A 85 13.00 -15.05 -7.90
C ALA A 85 12.73 -15.39 -9.38
N THR A 86 11.54 -15.06 -9.89
CA THR A 86 11.15 -15.36 -11.29
C THR A 86 11.82 -14.44 -12.30
N PHE A 87 11.99 -13.15 -11.98
CA PHE A 87 12.48 -12.17 -12.95
C PHE A 87 13.90 -11.70 -12.61
N ALA A 88 14.88 -12.19 -13.37
CA ALA A 88 16.30 -11.87 -13.25
C ALA A 88 16.89 -11.26 -14.55
N GLY A 89 18.12 -10.75 -14.47
CA GLY A 89 18.88 -10.19 -15.60
C GLY A 89 18.69 -8.68 -15.83
N ARG A 90 19.19 -8.18 -16.97
CA ARG A 90 19.32 -6.74 -17.29
C ARG A 90 17.99 -5.96 -17.23
N LEU A 91 16.87 -6.63 -17.49
CA LEU A 91 15.52 -6.04 -17.47
C LEU A 91 14.68 -6.46 -16.26
N ALA A 92 15.29 -7.08 -15.23
CA ALA A 92 14.59 -7.62 -14.07
C ALA A 92 13.67 -6.58 -13.43
N THR A 93 14.19 -5.39 -13.11
CA THR A 93 13.44 -4.32 -12.46
C THR A 93 12.20 -3.92 -13.26
N ALA A 94 12.33 -3.68 -14.56
CA ALA A 94 11.22 -3.31 -15.42
C ALA A 94 10.15 -4.42 -15.46
N LYS A 95 10.56 -5.68 -15.56
CA LYS A 95 9.65 -6.84 -15.54
C LYS A 95 8.91 -6.95 -14.19
N ARG A 96 9.61 -6.78 -13.07
CA ARG A 96 9.03 -6.83 -11.71
C ARG A 96 7.99 -5.72 -11.52
N VAL A 97 8.29 -4.50 -11.96
CA VAL A 97 7.32 -3.38 -11.94
C VAL A 97 6.12 -3.69 -12.82
N ALA A 98 6.35 -4.16 -14.04
CA ALA A 98 5.27 -4.50 -14.96
C ALA A 98 4.34 -5.57 -14.37
N VAL A 99 4.89 -6.65 -13.81
CA VAL A 99 4.09 -7.69 -13.16
C VAL A 99 3.32 -7.14 -11.95
N ASN A 100 3.94 -6.31 -11.12
CA ASN A 100 3.25 -5.72 -9.98
C ASN A 100 2.10 -4.81 -10.41
N GLN A 101 2.29 -3.98 -11.43
CA GLN A 101 1.30 -3.02 -11.88
C GLN A 101 0.20 -3.62 -12.76
N PHE A 102 0.53 -4.58 -13.62
CA PHE A 102 -0.40 -5.10 -14.64
C PHE A 102 -0.94 -6.50 -14.33
N VAL A 103 -0.39 -7.21 -13.34
CA VAL A 103 -0.88 -8.53 -12.92
C VAL A 103 -1.33 -8.49 -11.47
N VAL A 104 -0.41 -8.24 -10.54
CA VAL A 104 -0.71 -8.30 -9.10
C VAL A 104 -1.74 -7.25 -8.70
N SER A 105 -1.58 -6.01 -9.16
CA SER A 105 -2.50 -4.92 -8.80
C SER A 105 -3.94 -5.16 -9.27
N PRO A 106 -4.22 -5.38 -10.58
CA PRO A 106 -5.59 -5.55 -11.06
C PRO A 106 -6.22 -6.91 -10.69
N LEU A 107 -5.43 -7.97 -10.54
CA LEU A 107 -5.97 -9.32 -10.30
C LEU A 107 -5.99 -9.74 -8.82
N VAL A 108 -5.15 -9.14 -7.97
CA VAL A 108 -5.06 -9.49 -6.55
C VAL A 108 -5.45 -8.31 -5.67
N TYR A 109 -4.74 -7.18 -5.79
CA TYR A 109 -4.92 -6.05 -4.88
C TYR A 109 -6.32 -5.41 -4.97
N PHE A 110 -6.75 -4.99 -6.16
CA PHE A 110 -8.03 -4.30 -6.31
C PHE A 110 -9.25 -5.19 -6.00
N PRO A 111 -9.31 -6.45 -6.47
CA PRO A 111 -10.39 -7.36 -6.07
C PRO A 111 -10.44 -7.55 -4.56
N LEU A 112 -9.28 -7.79 -3.91
CA LEU A 112 -9.20 -7.90 -2.45
C LEU A 112 -9.68 -6.63 -1.76
N PHE A 113 -9.21 -5.45 -2.19
CA PHE A 113 -9.59 -4.16 -1.63
C PHE A 113 -11.10 -3.94 -1.69
N TRP A 114 -11.74 -4.13 -2.84
CA TRP A 114 -13.18 -3.92 -2.98
C TRP A 114 -13.99 -4.95 -2.20
N LEU A 115 -13.59 -6.22 -2.21
CA LEU A 115 -14.28 -7.27 -1.45
C LEU A 115 -14.19 -7.02 0.06
N CYS A 116 -12.98 -6.81 0.57
CA CYS A 116 -12.74 -6.58 1.99
C CYS A 116 -13.44 -5.30 2.48
N THR A 117 -13.34 -4.20 1.72
CA THR A 117 -14.04 -2.96 2.09
C THR A 117 -15.56 -3.10 1.98
N GLY A 118 -16.07 -3.83 0.99
CA GLY A 118 -17.50 -4.11 0.83
C GLY A 118 -18.07 -4.91 2.01
N VAL A 119 -17.42 -6.02 2.38
CA VAL A 119 -17.84 -6.87 3.50
C VAL A 119 -17.86 -6.08 4.82
N ILE A 120 -16.77 -5.39 5.15
CA ILE A 120 -16.67 -4.65 6.42
C ILE A 120 -17.66 -3.47 6.44
N GLN A 121 -17.88 -2.81 5.32
CA GLN A 121 -18.82 -1.70 5.22
C GLN A 121 -20.29 -2.14 5.05
N GLY A 122 -20.58 -3.45 5.06
CA GLY A 122 -21.95 -3.98 5.02
C GLY A 122 -22.62 -3.85 3.63
N LEU A 123 -21.84 -3.98 2.57
CA LEU A 123 -22.36 -4.15 1.21
C LEU A 123 -22.65 -5.62 0.93
N SER A 124 -23.72 -5.89 0.19
CA SER A 124 -23.90 -7.19 -0.47
C SER A 124 -22.83 -7.43 -1.53
N LEU A 125 -22.67 -8.69 -1.97
CA LEU A 125 -21.74 -9.02 -3.06
C LEU A 125 -22.10 -8.27 -4.35
N GLY A 126 -23.39 -8.16 -4.68
CA GLY A 126 -23.86 -7.42 -5.85
C GLY A 126 -23.51 -5.93 -5.78
N GLU A 127 -23.76 -5.27 -4.64
CA GLU A 127 -23.36 -3.88 -4.43
C GLU A 127 -21.84 -3.70 -4.50
N THR A 128 -21.08 -4.62 -3.92
CA THR A 128 -19.61 -4.59 -3.92
C THR A 128 -19.06 -4.66 -5.34
N VAL A 129 -19.52 -5.62 -6.14
CA VAL A 129 -19.13 -5.76 -7.55
C VAL A 129 -19.53 -4.52 -8.35
N SER A 130 -20.73 -4.00 -8.09
CA SER A 130 -21.25 -2.82 -8.76
C SER A 130 -20.44 -1.55 -8.46
N ARG A 131 -20.06 -1.35 -7.20
CA ARG A 131 -19.17 -0.28 -6.74
C ARG A 131 -17.77 -0.43 -7.35
N ALA A 132 -17.23 -1.65 -7.33
CA ALA A 132 -15.95 -1.97 -7.92
C ALA A 132 -15.93 -1.62 -9.42
N ARG A 133 -16.91 -2.09 -10.20
CA ARG A 133 -16.99 -1.79 -11.65
C ARG A 133 -17.05 -0.29 -11.93
N ALA A 134 -17.84 0.46 -11.16
CA ALA A 134 -17.96 1.90 -11.32
C ALA A 134 -16.65 2.65 -10.98
N GLY A 135 -15.93 2.19 -9.95
CA GLY A 135 -14.71 2.83 -9.46
C GLY A 135 -13.42 2.35 -10.11
N PHE A 136 -13.39 1.13 -10.67
CA PHE A 136 -12.16 0.42 -11.02
C PHE A 136 -11.29 1.19 -12.01
N ARG A 137 -11.85 1.63 -13.14
CA ARG A 137 -11.08 2.36 -14.16
C ARG A 137 -10.44 3.63 -13.59
N LYS A 138 -11.21 4.41 -12.82
CA LYS A 138 -10.75 5.65 -12.20
C LYS A 138 -9.65 5.35 -11.18
N LEU A 139 -9.83 4.37 -10.33
CA LEU A 139 -8.89 4.07 -9.25
C LEU A 139 -7.62 3.39 -9.77
N TYR A 140 -7.75 2.46 -10.71
CA TYR A 140 -6.63 1.77 -11.35
C TYR A 140 -5.75 2.72 -12.17
N SER A 141 -6.34 3.63 -12.96
CA SER A 141 -5.56 4.65 -13.68
C SER A 141 -4.79 5.57 -12.74
N ARG A 142 -5.38 5.97 -11.60
CA ARG A 142 -4.67 6.72 -10.55
C ARG A 142 -3.53 5.92 -9.93
N SER A 143 -3.72 4.60 -9.76
CA SER A 143 -2.66 3.69 -9.30
C SER A 143 -1.48 3.66 -10.24
N LEU A 144 -1.72 3.50 -11.55
CA LEU A 144 -0.65 3.51 -12.55
C LEU A 144 0.09 4.84 -12.56
N LEU A 145 -0.65 5.96 -12.57
CA LEU A 145 -0.07 7.30 -12.61
C LEU A 145 0.73 7.63 -11.34
N TYR A 146 0.36 7.05 -10.21
CA TYR A 146 1.05 7.24 -8.95
C TYR A 146 2.28 6.33 -8.82
N TRP A 147 2.09 5.02 -8.98
CA TRP A 147 3.12 4.04 -8.68
C TRP A 147 4.20 3.95 -9.75
N LEU A 148 3.92 4.19 -11.03
CA LEU A 148 4.96 4.13 -12.05
C LEU A 148 6.08 5.17 -11.80
N PRO A 149 5.78 6.47 -11.58
CA PRO A 149 6.81 7.45 -11.23
C PRO A 149 7.49 7.15 -9.89
N VAL A 150 6.72 6.75 -8.86
CA VAL A 150 7.28 6.40 -7.54
C VAL A 150 8.29 5.26 -7.66
N GLN A 151 7.98 4.23 -8.45
CA GLN A 151 8.90 3.11 -8.70
C GLN A 151 10.14 3.58 -9.48
N CYS A 152 9.99 4.45 -10.49
CA CYS A 152 11.14 5.03 -11.17
C CYS A 152 12.07 5.76 -10.20
N VAL A 153 11.54 6.63 -9.33
CA VAL A 153 12.32 7.32 -8.29
C VAL A 153 12.98 6.33 -7.32
N GLN A 154 12.21 5.35 -6.84
CA GLN A 154 12.70 4.33 -5.92
C GLN A 154 13.90 3.57 -6.47
N PHE A 155 13.89 3.21 -7.77
CA PHE A 155 14.96 2.44 -8.38
C PHE A 155 16.13 3.29 -8.85
N SER A 156 15.89 4.53 -9.27
CA SER A 156 16.94 5.39 -9.84
C SER A 156 17.65 6.25 -8.79
N LEU A 157 16.93 6.72 -7.76
CA LEU A 157 17.43 7.77 -6.86
C LEU A 157 17.55 7.33 -5.40
N VAL A 158 16.74 6.37 -4.96
CA VAL A 158 16.68 6.00 -3.53
C VAL A 158 17.69 4.91 -3.19
N PRO A 159 18.69 5.18 -2.33
CA PRO A 159 19.63 4.17 -1.87
C PRO A 159 18.92 3.01 -1.16
N GLN A 160 19.44 1.78 -1.28
CA GLN A 160 18.82 0.56 -0.75
C GLN A 160 18.36 0.71 0.71
N ARG A 161 19.18 1.34 1.56
CA ARG A 161 18.91 1.60 2.97
C ARG A 161 17.66 2.44 3.24
N TYR A 162 17.33 3.39 2.36
CA TYR A 162 16.20 4.31 2.55
C TYR A 162 14.93 3.88 1.83
N LYS A 163 14.97 2.78 1.06
CA LYS A 163 13.81 2.32 0.27
C LYS A 163 12.60 1.98 1.13
N VAL A 164 12.81 1.43 2.33
CA VAL A 164 11.69 1.08 3.22
C VAL A 164 11.00 2.35 3.73
N VAL A 165 11.77 3.35 4.18
CA VAL A 165 11.22 4.65 4.61
C VAL A 165 10.50 5.35 3.46
N PHE A 166 11.14 5.41 2.30
CA PHE A 166 10.55 5.99 1.09
C PHE A 166 9.22 5.33 0.72
N LEU A 167 9.17 3.99 0.72
CA LEU A 167 7.95 3.24 0.44
C LEU A 167 6.87 3.38 1.51
N SER A 168 7.25 3.56 2.78
CA SER A 168 6.28 3.85 3.85
C SER A 168 5.62 5.21 3.64
N VAL A 169 6.40 6.26 3.32
CA VAL A 169 5.88 7.59 3.00
C VAL A 169 5.02 7.56 1.72
N ALA A 170 5.52 6.95 0.65
CA ALA A 170 4.76 6.78 -0.58
C ALA A 170 3.49 5.95 -0.35
N GLY A 171 3.55 4.96 0.54
CA GLY A 171 2.41 4.15 0.94
C GLY A 171 1.34 4.97 1.66
N LEU A 172 1.72 5.86 2.56
CA LEU A 172 0.78 6.76 3.25
C LEU A 172 0.04 7.67 2.28
N LEU A 173 0.78 8.29 1.36
CA LEU A 173 0.22 9.16 0.32
C LEU A 173 -0.72 8.38 -0.61
N TRP A 174 -0.32 7.16 -1.00
CA TRP A 174 -1.16 6.26 -1.78
C TRP A 174 -2.46 5.91 -1.04
N THR A 175 -2.39 5.48 0.22
CA THR A 175 -3.58 5.15 1.01
C THR A 175 -4.51 6.35 1.12
N THR A 176 -3.96 7.56 1.31
CA THR A 176 -4.75 8.81 1.34
C THR A 176 -5.48 9.02 0.01
N LEU A 177 -4.76 8.93 -1.12
CA LEU A 177 -5.35 9.08 -2.46
C LEU A 177 -6.40 8.00 -2.75
N LEU A 178 -6.09 6.75 -2.44
CA LEU A 178 -6.97 5.59 -2.56
C LEU A 178 -8.26 5.83 -1.78
N SER A 179 -8.14 6.27 -0.53
CA SER A 179 -9.28 6.58 0.32
C SER A 179 -10.10 7.73 -0.24
N VAL A 180 -9.44 8.81 -0.68
CA VAL A 180 -10.13 9.96 -1.28
C VAL A 180 -10.95 9.55 -2.51
N VAL A 181 -10.35 8.75 -3.41
CA VAL A 181 -10.96 8.35 -4.68
C VAL A 181 -12.03 7.28 -4.51
N ALA A 182 -11.83 6.32 -3.60
CA ALA A 182 -12.80 5.26 -3.33
C ALA A 182 -14.05 5.79 -2.60
N GLY A 183 -13.87 6.82 -1.76
CA GLY A 183 -14.93 7.49 -1.01
C GLY A 183 -15.63 6.57 0.01
N SER A 184 -16.66 7.11 0.65
CA SER A 184 -17.50 6.39 1.61
C SER A 184 -18.62 5.60 0.90
N VAL A 185 -19.02 4.45 1.47
CA VAL A 185 -20.18 3.69 0.98
C VAL A 185 -21.47 4.50 1.00
N GLN A 186 -21.69 5.32 2.03
CA GLN A 186 -22.89 6.13 2.21
C GLN A 186 -23.09 7.08 1.03
N ARG A 187 -22.03 7.83 0.65
CA ARG A 187 -22.05 8.69 -0.55
C ARG A 187 -22.30 7.91 -1.84
N TRP A 188 -21.70 6.73 -1.98
CA TRP A 188 -21.93 5.90 -3.17
C TRP A 188 -23.39 5.44 -3.26
N ARG A 189 -24.00 5.01 -2.15
CA ARG A 189 -25.43 4.67 -2.08
C ARG A 189 -26.32 5.86 -2.42
N GLN A 190 -26.03 7.04 -1.87
CA GLN A 190 -26.76 8.29 -2.15
C GLN A 190 -26.70 8.72 -3.62
N GLN A 191 -25.54 8.55 -4.27
CA GLN A 191 -25.39 8.87 -5.70
C GLN A 191 -26.17 7.90 -6.60
N ARG A 192 -26.43 6.69 -6.12
CA ARG A 192 -27.08 5.62 -6.88
C ARG A 192 -28.59 5.57 -6.67
N HIS A 193 -29.03 5.98 -5.48
CA HIS A 193 -30.42 6.19 -5.11
C HIS A 193 -30.54 7.63 -4.62
N PRO A 194 -30.53 8.63 -5.53
CA PRO A 194 -30.85 9.99 -5.14
C PRO A 194 -32.23 9.94 -4.47
N ALA A 195 -32.36 10.51 -3.29
CA ALA A 195 -33.64 10.51 -2.58
C ALA A 195 -34.74 11.07 -3.50
N GLY A 196 -35.74 10.22 -3.77
CA GLY A 196 -36.92 10.43 -4.63
C GLY A 196 -37.40 9.04 -5.06
N ASP A 197 -38.55 8.51 -4.64
CA ASP A 197 -39.84 9.17 -4.41
C ASP A 197 -40.40 9.01 -2.98
#